data_AF-A0A846DCI4-F1
#
_entry.id   AF-A0A846DCI4-F1
#
_cell.length_a   1.000
_cell.length_b   1.000
_cell.length_c   1.000
_cell.angle_alpha   90.00
_cell.angle_beta   90.00
_cell.angle_gamma   90.00
#
_symmetry.space_group_name_H-M   'P 1'
#
loop_
_entity.id
_entity.type
_entity.pdbx_description
1 polymer ?
#
loop_
_entity_poly.entity_id
_entity_poly.type
_entity_poly.pdbx_seq_one_letter_code
_entity_poly.pdbx_strand_id
1 'polypeptide(L)' 'MPWRFAGPPQPRPDSQTRCVILDGQNVDKDPVATLHLSHHIPYGLHGSWTPQCFQR' A
#
# COMPACT_ATOMS: atom_id res chain seq x y z
N MET A 1 -17.50 -22.54 24.56
CA MET A 1 -17.56 -22.29 23.10
C MET A 1 -18.27 -20.97 22.84
N PRO A 2 -17.56 -19.88 22.46
CA PRO A 2 -18.20 -18.85 21.65
C PRO A 2 -17.23 -18.15 20.67
N TRP A 3 -17.27 -18.50 19.38
CA TRP A 3 -16.48 -17.85 18.31
C TRP A 3 -17.36 -17.04 17.33
N ARG A 4 -18.55 -16.57 17.73
CA ARG A 4 -19.55 -15.98 16.81
C ARG A 4 -19.51 -14.46 16.56
N PHE A 5 -18.50 -13.71 17.02
CA PHE A 5 -18.51 -12.23 16.88
C PHE A 5 -17.21 -11.55 16.40
N ALA A 6 -16.16 -12.28 16.02
CA ALA A 6 -15.04 -11.62 15.36
C ALA A 6 -15.47 -11.29 13.93
N GLY A 7 -15.55 -10.00 13.58
CA GLY A 7 -15.68 -9.54 12.20
C GLY A 7 -14.55 -10.08 11.31
N PRO A 8 -14.52 -9.75 10.00
CA PRO A 8 -13.47 -10.22 9.12
C PRO A 8 -12.09 -9.93 9.75
N PRO A 9 -11.16 -10.90 9.74
CA PRO A 9 -9.86 -10.72 10.36
C PRO A 9 -9.22 -9.44 9.80
N GLN A 10 -8.89 -8.49 10.68
CA GLN A 10 -8.13 -7.32 10.26
C GLN A 10 -6.76 -7.79 9.75
N PRO A 11 -6.25 -7.24 8.64
CA PRO A 11 -4.90 -7.52 8.19
C PRO A 11 -3.92 -7.23 9.33
N ARG A 12 -2.97 -8.15 9.55
CA ARG A 12 -1.92 -7.90 10.53
C ARG A 12 -1.06 -6.72 10.05
N PRO A 13 -0.64 -5.81 10.94
CA PRO A 13 0.08 -4.59 10.56
C PRO A 13 1.43 -4.86 9.86
N ASP A 14 2.02 -6.04 10.07
CA ASP A 14 3.26 -6.50 9.44
C ASP A 14 3.10 -6.96 7.98
N SER A 15 1.86 -7.24 7.53
CA SER A 15 1.55 -7.73 6.19
C SER A 15 1.06 -6.65 5.22
N GLN A 16 1.08 -5.37 5.62
CA GLN A 16 0.49 -4.29 4.83
C GLN A 16 1.48 -3.69 3.83
N THR A 17 1.14 -3.74 2.54
CA THR A 17 1.85 -2.99 1.51
C THR A 17 1.33 -1.56 1.42
N ARG A 18 2.24 -0.59 1.35
CA ARG A 18 1.93 0.83 1.16
C ARG A 18 2.60 1.36 -0.10
N CYS A 19 1.86 2.09 -0.92
CA CYS A 19 2.42 2.89 -2.01
C CYS A 19 2.62 4.31 -1.47
N VAL A 20 3.88 4.75 -1.38
CA VAL A 20 4.24 6.06 -0.85
C VAL A 20 4.65 7.00 -1.97
N ILE A 21 4.22 8.25 -1.88
CA ILE A 21 4.57 9.32 -2.80
C ILE A 21 5.51 10.25 -2.05
N LEU A 22 6.73 10.39 -2.56
CA LEU A 22 7.79 11.19 -1.96
C LEU A 22 8.07 12.43 -2.81
N ASP A 23 8.58 13.49 -2.17
CA ASP A 23 9.24 14.58 -2.88
C ASP A 23 10.63 14.12 -3.34
N GLY A 24 10.86 14.08 -4.65
CA GLY A 24 12.12 13.62 -5.23
C GLY A 24 13.34 14.45 -4.83
N GLN A 25 13.16 15.70 -4.36
CA GLN A 25 14.26 16.54 -3.87
C GLN A 25 14.52 16.38 -2.37
N ASN A 26 13.57 15.83 -1.61
CA ASN A 26 13.63 15.74 -0.14
C ASN A 26 13.16 14.36 0.33
N VAL A 27 13.81 13.30 -0.17
CA VAL A 27 13.39 11.90 0.06
C VAL A 27 13.51 11.42 1.51
N ASP A 28 14.24 12.17 2.34
CA ASP A 28 14.43 11.94 3.78
C ASP A 28 13.25 12.44 4.64
N LYS A 29 12.38 13.29 4.09
CA LYS A 29 11.18 13.79 4.77
C LYS A 29 10.05 12.75 4.76
N ASP A 30 9.02 13.01 5.56
CA ASP A 30 7.79 12.23 5.54
C ASP A 30 7.16 12.20 4.13
N PRO A 31 6.50 11.09 3.75
CA PRO A 31 5.82 11.00 2.47
C PRO A 31 4.77 12.10 2.28
N VAL A 32 4.72 12.67 1.07
CA VAL A 32 3.70 13.65 0.67
C VAL A 32 2.31 13.01 0.70
N ALA A 33 2.22 11.73 0.34
CA ALA A 33 1.01 10.94 0.47
C ALA A 33 1.34 9.45 0.65
N THR A 34 0.42 8.73 1.31
CA THR A 34 0.50 7.28 1.50
C THR A 34 -0.82 6.62 1.11
N LEU A 35 -0.76 5.68 0.17
CA LEU A 35 -1.87 4.81 -0.20
C LEU A 35 -1.71 3.45 0.48
N HIS A 36 -2.66 3.12 1.35
CA HIS A 36 -2.73 1.82 2.01
C HIS A 36 -3.44 0.82 1.08
N LEU A 37 -2.74 -0.22 0.65
CA LEU A 37 -3.34 -1.24 -0.21
C LEU A 37 -4.11 -2.25 0.65
N SER A 38 -5.30 -2.64 0.20
CA SER A 38 -6.12 -3.64 0.89
C SER A 38 -5.52 -5.05 0.86
N HIS A 39 -4.50 -5.28 0.02
CA HIS A 39 -3.84 -6.56 -0.18
C HIS A 39 -2.32 -6.40 -0.14
N HIS A 40 -1.64 -7.45 0.31
CA HIS A 40 -0.19 -7.54 0.30
C HIS A 40 0.33 -7.79 -1.14
N ILE A 41 1.33 -7.02 -1.54
CA ILE A 41 2.05 -7.20 -2.80
C ILE A 41 3.40 -7.87 -2.48
N PRO A 42 3.71 -9.04 -3.05
CA PRO A 42 4.99 -9.71 -2.85
C PRO A 42 6.14 -8.96 -3.51
N TYR A 43 7.37 -9.40 -3.24
CA TYR A 43 8.57 -8.81 -3.83
C TYR A 43 8.49 -8.74 -5.36
N GLY A 44 8.58 -7.53 -5.90
CA GLY A 44 8.51 -7.27 -7.33
C GLY A 44 9.88 -7.28 -8.02
N LEU A 45 9.87 -7.03 -9.33
CA LEU A 45 11.07 -6.72 -10.11
C LEU A 45 11.11 -5.21 -10.42
N HIS A 46 11.03 -4.83 -11.69
CA HIS A 46 11.06 -3.45 -12.14
C HIS A 46 9.65 -2.91 -12.40
N GLY A 47 9.47 -1.61 -12.15
CA GLY A 47 8.26 -0.84 -12.49
C GLY A 47 8.60 0.33 -13.41
N SER A 48 7.58 0.97 -13.98
CA SER A 48 7.74 2.18 -14.81
C SER A 48 6.57 3.13 -14.58
N TRP A 49 6.81 4.41 -14.80
CA TRP A 49 5.79 5.47 -14.73
C TRP A 49 5.43 5.95 -16.13
N THR A 50 4.15 6.28 -16.35
CA THR A 50 3.69 6.97 -17.56
C THR A 50 2.73 8.10 -17.17
N PRO A 51 2.78 9.27 -17.82
CA PRO A 51 1.81 10.34 -17.59
C PRO A 51 0.40 9.99 -18.08
N GLN A 52 0.24 8.92 -18.87
CA GLN A 52 -1.05 8.50 -19.40
C GLN A 52 -1.85 7.75 -18.33
N CYS A 53 -3.04 8.26 -18.00
CA CYS A 53 -4.04 7.49 -17.27
C CYS A 53 -4.79 6.57 -18.24
N PHE A 54 -4.74 5.26 -18.01
CA PHE A 54 -5.55 4.30 -18.77
C PHE A 54 -6.89 4.13 -18.08
N GLN A 55 -7.94 4.69 -18.67
CA GLN A 55 -9.31 4.48 -18.22
C GLN A 55 -9.87 3.21 -18.88
N ARG A 56 -10.73 2.49 -18.16
CA ARG A 56 -11.44 1.32 -18.69
C ARG A 56 -12.63 1.74 -19.54
#